data_AF-A0A9Q6Z4P3-F1
#
_entry.id   AF-A0A9Q6Z4P3-F1
#
_cell.length_a   1.000
_cell.length_b   1.000
_cell.length_c   1.000
_cell.angle_alpha   90.00
_cell.angle_beta   90.00
_cell.angle_gamma   90.00
#
_symmetry.space_group_name_H-M   'P 1'
#
loop_
_entity.id
_entity.type
_entity.pdbx_description
1 polymer ?
#
loop_
_entity_poly.entity_id
_entity_poly.type
_entity_poly.pdbx_seq_one_letter_code
_entity_poly.pdbx_strand_id
1 'polypeptide(L)'
;MKFNYYNTSSSILLLILCLGPFLSIGIFFLLVATGIVKFVAFLLFFLFFVFLYKVLFMKVTIDENGVSYKSLFKEKFLPWSEIKDVLIVVRERRSIPDYYKLEEWMQAGRSGKSYFLLFRTSTEFPANPMFMFSAPIDEDYISVQCRKEVIEKINQYYYRS
;
A
#
# COMPACT_ATOMS: atom_id res chain seq x y z
N MET A 1 16.80 -2.08 -11.25
CA MET A 1 15.55 -2.82 -11.58
C MET A 1 14.45 -2.36 -10.64
N LYS A 2 13.38 -1.77 -11.19
CA LYS A 2 12.30 -1.04 -10.50
C LYS A 2 11.24 -1.99 -9.93
N PHE A 3 10.96 -1.94 -8.62
CA PHE A 3 9.81 -2.62 -8.03
C PHE A 3 8.59 -1.71 -8.06
N ASN A 4 7.44 -2.25 -8.48
CA ASN A 4 6.15 -1.56 -8.37
C ASN A 4 5.19 -2.43 -7.57
N TYR A 5 4.69 -1.88 -6.46
CA TYR A 5 3.81 -2.58 -5.53
C TYR A 5 2.51 -3.05 -6.20
N TYR A 6 1.97 -2.24 -7.10
CA TYR A 6 0.83 -2.60 -7.95
C TYR A 6 1.35 -3.14 -9.29
N ASN A 7 2.02 -4.29 -9.24
CA ASN A 7 2.50 -4.94 -10.47
C ASN A 7 1.30 -5.37 -11.35
N THR A 8 1.58 -5.58 -12.65
CA THR A 8 0.55 -5.90 -13.64
C THR A 8 -0.27 -7.13 -13.25
N SER A 9 0.36 -8.17 -12.69
CA SER A 9 -0.32 -9.39 -12.26
C SER A 9 -1.28 -9.17 -11.09
N SER A 10 -0.89 -8.40 -10.06
CA SER A 10 -1.79 -8.06 -8.95
C SER A 10 -2.96 -7.20 -9.44
N SER A 11 -2.70 -6.31 -10.39
CA SER A 11 -3.71 -5.44 -11.01
C SER A 11 -4.73 -6.25 -11.81
N ILE A 12 -4.27 -7.25 -12.58
CA ILE A 12 -5.13 -8.17 -13.35
C ILE A 12 -5.99 -9.02 -12.41
N LEU A 13 -5.41 -9.57 -11.34
CA LEU A 13 -6.17 -10.34 -10.33
C LEU A 13 -7.26 -9.48 -9.68
N LEU A 14 -6.96 -8.24 -9.33
CA LEU A 14 -7.93 -7.32 -8.73
C LEU A 14 -9.03 -6.91 -9.72
N LEU A 15 -8.68 -6.77 -11.01
CA LEU A 15 -9.62 -6.57 -12.10
C LEU A 15 -10.60 -7.74 -12.24
N ILE A 16 -10.09 -8.97 -12.25
CA ILE A 16 -10.93 -10.17 -12.47
C ILE A 16 -11.75 -10.53 -11.23
N LEU A 17 -11.16 -10.49 -10.04
CA LEU A 17 -11.79 -10.98 -8.81
C LEU A 17 -12.68 -9.95 -8.10
N CYS A 18 -12.42 -8.65 -8.30
CA CYS A 18 -13.18 -7.60 -7.63
C CYS A 18 -13.95 -6.75 -8.64
N LEU A 19 -13.28 -6.14 -9.61
CA LEU A 19 -13.91 -5.17 -10.51
C LEU A 19 -14.94 -5.83 -11.45
N GLY A 20 -14.62 -6.98 -12.02
CA GLY A 20 -15.56 -7.74 -12.86
C GLY A 20 -16.87 -8.07 -12.13
N PRO A 21 -16.82 -8.75 -10.96
CA PRO A 21 -18.00 -9.07 -10.16
C PRO A 21 -18.78 -7.84 -9.67
N PHE A 22 -18.11 -6.78 -9.20
CA PHE A 22 -18.82 -5.57 -8.77
C PHE A 22 -19.55 -4.89 -9.93
N LEU A 23 -18.93 -4.86 -11.10
CA LEU A 23 -19.55 -4.31 -12.31
C LEU A 23 -20.72 -5.18 -12.76
N SER A 24 -20.54 -6.50 -12.88
CA SER A 24 -21.56 -7.40 -13.40
C SER A 24 -22.77 -7.52 -12.47
N ILE A 25 -22.55 -7.68 -11.15
CA ILE A 25 -23.62 -7.74 -10.16
C ILE A 25 -24.31 -6.37 -10.04
N GLY A 26 -23.54 -5.29 -10.09
CA GLY A 26 -24.08 -3.92 -10.11
C GLY A 26 -25.04 -3.70 -11.29
N ILE A 27 -24.62 -4.07 -12.51
CA ILE A 27 -25.48 -4.00 -13.71
C ILE A 27 -26.71 -4.90 -13.55
N PHE A 28 -26.52 -6.14 -13.11
CA PHE A 28 -27.62 -7.09 -12.91
C PHE A 28 -28.69 -6.56 -11.95
N PHE A 29 -28.28 -5.99 -10.81
CA PHE A 29 -29.19 -5.41 -9.83
C PHE A 29 -29.92 -4.17 -10.33
N LEU A 30 -29.30 -3.34 -11.19
CA LEU A 30 -29.99 -2.22 -11.82
C LEU A 30 -31.10 -2.68 -12.78
N LEU A 31 -30.85 -3.77 -13.50
CA LEU A 31 -31.77 -4.29 -14.52
C LEU A 31 -32.96 -5.06 -13.94
N VAL A 32 -32.72 -5.88 -12.91
CA VAL A 32 -33.71 -6.88 -12.44
C VAL A 32 -34.43 -6.44 -11.16
N ALA A 33 -33.82 -5.61 -10.33
CA ALA A 33 -34.26 -5.44 -8.97
C ALA A 33 -35.01 -4.13 -8.69
N THR A 34 -35.86 -4.13 -7.67
CA THR A 34 -36.65 -2.95 -7.25
C THR A 34 -36.29 -2.53 -5.81
N GLY A 35 -36.54 -1.27 -5.48
CA GLY A 35 -36.34 -0.74 -4.13
C GLY A 35 -34.88 -0.82 -3.65
N ILE A 36 -34.68 -1.40 -2.47
CA ILE A 36 -33.40 -1.45 -1.74
C ILE A 36 -32.26 -2.05 -2.58
N VAL A 37 -32.55 -3.01 -3.46
CA VAL A 37 -31.51 -3.68 -4.25
C VAL A 37 -30.88 -2.73 -5.29
N LYS A 38 -31.62 -1.72 -5.79
CA LYS A 38 -31.03 -0.66 -6.63
C LYS A 38 -30.05 0.21 -5.85
N PHE A 39 -30.33 0.48 -4.58
CA PHE A 39 -29.39 1.18 -3.70
C PHE A 39 -28.11 0.36 -3.48
N VAL A 40 -28.23 -0.96 -3.29
CA VAL A 40 -27.06 -1.87 -3.23
C VAL A 40 -26.26 -1.83 -4.53
N ALA A 41 -26.90 -1.76 -5.69
CA ALA A 41 -26.20 -1.59 -6.96
C ALA A 41 -25.35 -0.31 -7.00
N PHE A 42 -25.88 0.83 -6.54
CA PHE A 42 -25.12 2.06 -6.41
C PHE A 42 -23.88 1.91 -5.52
N LEU A 43 -24.00 1.20 -4.39
CA LEU A 43 -22.85 0.90 -3.52
C LEU A 43 -21.80 0.03 -4.23
N LEU A 44 -22.23 -0.96 -5.02
CA LEU A 44 -21.32 -1.80 -5.82
C LEU A 44 -20.57 -0.99 -6.88
N PHE A 45 -21.26 -0.07 -7.58
CA PHE A 45 -20.61 0.85 -8.52
C PHE A 45 -19.63 1.79 -7.80
N PHE A 46 -20.00 2.31 -6.65
CA PHE A 46 -19.09 3.14 -5.85
C PHE A 46 -17.82 2.36 -5.48
N LEU A 47 -17.95 1.13 -4.98
CA LEU A 47 -16.80 0.27 -4.70
C LEU A 47 -15.99 -0.03 -5.97
N PHE A 48 -16.66 -0.32 -7.10
CA PHE A 48 -16.01 -0.49 -8.40
C PHE A 48 -15.13 0.70 -8.74
N PHE A 49 -15.64 1.93 -8.67
CA PHE A 49 -14.84 3.13 -8.97
C PHE A 49 -13.67 3.31 -8.01
N VAL A 50 -13.86 3.03 -6.71
CA VAL A 50 -12.79 3.10 -5.71
C VAL A 50 -11.66 2.12 -6.05
N PHE A 51 -11.98 0.87 -6.37
CA PHE A 51 -10.97 -0.13 -6.72
C PHE A 51 -10.33 0.14 -8.08
N LEU A 52 -11.10 0.65 -9.05
CA LEU A 52 -10.59 1.04 -10.37
C LEU A 52 -9.56 2.16 -10.23
N TYR A 53 -9.88 3.16 -9.40
CA TYR A 53 -8.95 4.25 -9.09
C TYR A 53 -7.64 3.72 -8.51
N LYS A 54 -7.71 2.81 -7.52
CA LYS A 54 -6.53 2.23 -6.89
C LYS A 54 -5.64 1.51 -7.90
N VAL A 55 -6.22 0.72 -8.80
CA VAL A 55 -5.47 -0.06 -9.79
C VAL A 55 -4.79 0.83 -10.83
N LEU A 56 -5.48 1.87 -11.30
CA LEU A 56 -4.97 2.70 -12.41
C LEU A 56 -4.00 3.78 -11.96
N PHE A 57 -4.28 4.43 -10.82
CA PHE A 57 -3.62 5.68 -10.47
C PHE A 57 -2.63 5.55 -9.30
N MET A 58 -2.87 4.67 -8.34
CA MET A 58 -1.96 4.52 -7.20
C MET A 58 -0.77 3.63 -7.56
N LYS A 59 0.44 4.16 -7.40
CA LYS A 59 1.69 3.44 -7.65
C LYS A 59 2.68 3.72 -6.52
N VAL A 60 3.26 2.65 -5.98
CA VAL A 60 4.42 2.75 -5.09
C VAL A 60 5.59 2.08 -5.78
N THR A 61 6.65 2.84 -5.94
CA THR A 61 7.87 2.44 -6.63
C THR A 61 9.03 2.41 -5.65
N ILE A 62 9.86 1.37 -5.74
CA ILE A 62 11.13 1.29 -5.03
C ILE A 62 12.22 0.99 -6.08
N ASP A 63 13.19 1.88 -6.18
CA ASP A 63 14.31 1.77 -7.11
C ASP A 63 15.63 2.24 -6.45
N GLU A 64 16.67 2.42 -7.26
CA GLU A 64 18.01 2.81 -6.79
C GLU A 64 18.10 4.25 -6.28
N ASN A 65 17.13 5.12 -6.60
CA ASN A 65 17.13 6.50 -6.13
C ASN A 65 16.37 6.65 -4.82
N GLY A 66 15.33 5.83 -4.60
CA GLY A 66 14.55 5.87 -3.38
C GLY A 66 13.20 5.17 -3.46
N VAL A 67 12.27 5.65 -2.63
CA VAL A 67 10.89 5.21 -2.56
C VAL A 67 9.97 6.34 -3.04
N SER A 68 9.16 6.08 -4.06
CA SER A 68 8.14 7.04 -4.53
C SER A 68 6.73 6.49 -4.40
N TYR A 69 5.80 7.40 -4.11
CA TYR A 69 4.37 7.21 -4.21
C TYR A 69 3.81 8.19 -5.25
N LYS A 70 2.95 7.70 -6.14
CA LYS A 70 2.23 8.53 -7.10
C LYS A 70 0.76 8.14 -7.14
N SER A 71 -0.11 9.14 -7.21
CA SER A 71 -1.55 9.04 -7.41
C SER A 71 -2.02 10.24 -8.23
N LEU A 72 -3.33 10.36 -8.52
CA LEU A 72 -3.86 11.55 -9.19
C LEU A 72 -3.74 12.82 -8.34
N PHE A 73 -3.82 12.70 -7.02
CA PHE A 73 -3.91 13.86 -6.11
C PHE A 73 -2.63 14.13 -5.33
N LYS A 74 -1.72 13.16 -5.26
CA LYS A 74 -0.52 13.25 -4.44
C LYS A 74 0.63 12.50 -5.08
N GLU A 75 1.77 13.15 -5.13
CA GLU A 75 3.07 12.58 -5.51
C GLU A 75 4.05 12.84 -4.36
N LYS A 76 4.87 11.84 -4.04
CA LYS A 76 5.87 11.94 -2.98
C LYS A 76 7.06 11.06 -3.34
N PHE A 77 8.25 11.57 -3.07
CA PHE A 77 9.49 10.83 -3.26
C PHE A 77 10.37 11.00 -2.02
N LEU A 78 10.92 9.89 -1.53
CA LEU A 78 11.88 9.84 -0.43
C LEU A 78 13.17 9.21 -0.97
N PRO A 79 14.23 9.99 -1.20
CA PRO A 79 15.51 9.44 -1.64
C PRO A 79 16.18 8.64 -0.52
N TRP A 80 16.98 7.63 -0.88
CA TRP A 80 17.66 6.79 0.13
C TRP A 80 18.56 7.59 1.08
N SER A 81 19.20 8.66 0.58
CA SER A 81 20.05 9.55 1.37
C SER A 81 19.31 10.31 2.48
N GLU A 82 17.99 10.48 2.36
CA GLU A 82 17.17 11.17 3.36
C GLU A 82 16.46 10.19 4.30
N ILE A 83 16.34 8.93 3.91
CA ILE A 83 15.73 7.88 4.74
C ILE A 83 16.67 7.59 5.90
N LYS A 84 16.21 7.83 7.13
CA LYS A 84 16.99 7.61 8.36
C LYS A 84 16.95 6.16 8.84
N ASP A 85 15.78 5.55 8.75
CA ASP A 85 15.57 4.14 9.08
C ASP A 85 14.37 3.61 8.29
N VAL A 86 14.30 2.28 8.14
CA VAL A 86 13.09 1.57 7.72
C VAL A 86 12.55 0.79 8.91
N LEU A 87 11.33 1.13 9.33
CA LEU A 87 10.69 0.49 10.47
C LEU A 87 9.64 -0.53 10.02
N ILE A 88 9.54 -1.64 10.75
CA ILE A 88 8.41 -2.55 10.67
C ILE A 88 7.37 -2.08 11.66
N VAL A 89 6.15 -1.92 11.16
CA VAL A 89 4.97 -1.62 11.94
C VAL A 89 4.25 -2.91 12.26
N VAL A 90 4.16 -3.22 13.55
CA VAL A 90 3.44 -4.36 14.09
C VAL A 90 2.21 -3.83 14.85
N ARG A 91 1.12 -4.61 14.87
CA ARG A 91 -0.15 -4.23 15.51
C ARG A 91 -0.73 -2.92 14.93
N GLU A 92 -0.72 -2.85 13.61
CA GLU A 92 -1.10 -1.74 12.72
C GLU A 92 -2.44 -1.04 13.01
N ARG A 93 -3.38 -1.72 13.71
CA ARG A 93 -4.74 -1.22 13.99
C ARG A 93 -4.92 -0.68 15.42
N ARG A 94 -3.83 -0.49 16.18
CA ARG A 94 -3.87 0.10 17.51
C ARG A 94 -3.65 1.61 17.45
N SER A 95 -4.14 2.32 18.46
CA SER A 95 -3.84 3.74 18.68
C SER A 95 -2.34 4.00 18.86
N ILE A 96 -1.58 2.99 19.29
CA ILE A 96 -0.12 3.01 19.40
C ILE A 96 0.41 1.70 18.78
N PRO A 97 0.89 1.72 17.53
CA PRO A 97 1.56 0.59 16.90
C PRO A 97 2.93 0.35 17.50
N ASP A 98 3.41 -0.87 17.38
CA ASP A 98 4.78 -1.23 17.79
C ASP A 98 5.71 -1.08 16.57
N TYR A 99 6.81 -0.36 16.75
CA TYR A 99 7.80 -0.13 15.68
C TYR A 99 9.10 -0.85 16.00
N TYR A 100 9.67 -1.54 15.02
CA TYR A 100 10.96 -2.22 15.14
C TYR A 100 11.83 -1.87 13.93
N LYS A 101 13.14 -1.75 14.10
CA LYS A 101 14.02 -1.60 12.93
C LYS A 101 13.95 -2.85 12.08
N LEU A 102 13.88 -2.66 10.76
CA LEU A 102 13.77 -3.76 9.80
C LEU A 102 14.93 -4.75 9.95
N GLU A 103 16.16 -4.27 10.07
CA GLU A 103 17.34 -5.11 10.23
C GLU A 103 17.25 -6.02 11.46
N GLU A 104 17.00 -5.44 12.64
CA GLU A 104 16.87 -6.17 13.90
C GLU A 104 15.75 -7.22 13.84
N TRP A 105 14.62 -6.86 13.24
CA TRP A 105 13.49 -7.77 13.11
C TRP A 105 13.78 -8.96 12.19
N MET A 106 14.53 -8.73 11.11
CA MET A 106 14.94 -9.78 10.18
C MET A 106 15.99 -10.69 10.81
N GLN A 107 16.96 -10.14 11.54
CA GLN A 107 17.95 -10.91 12.30
C GLN A 107 17.30 -11.82 13.36
N ALA A 108 16.20 -11.38 13.97
CA ALA A 108 15.41 -12.17 14.92
C ALA A 108 14.60 -13.33 14.29
N GLY A 109 14.75 -13.58 12.97
CA GLY A 109 14.10 -14.69 12.28
C GLY A 109 12.58 -14.53 12.11
N ARG A 110 12.03 -13.32 12.31
CA ARG A 110 10.58 -13.06 12.26
C ARG A 110 10.06 -12.74 10.86
N SER A 111 10.45 -13.54 9.86
CA SER A 111 9.91 -13.47 8.50
C SER A 111 8.59 -14.25 8.42
N GLY A 112 7.43 -13.59 8.24
CA GLY A 112 6.20 -14.34 7.96
C GLY A 112 4.85 -13.73 8.34
N LYS A 113 4.78 -12.54 8.94
CA LYS A 113 3.48 -11.85 9.10
C LYS A 113 3.33 -10.76 8.05
N SER A 114 2.08 -10.45 7.68
CA SER A 114 1.76 -9.22 6.94
C SER A 114 2.06 -8.05 7.86
N TYR A 115 3.14 -7.32 7.58
CA TYR A 115 3.50 -6.08 8.28
C TYR A 115 3.41 -4.91 7.30
N PHE A 116 3.35 -3.68 7.81
CA PHE A 116 3.75 -2.50 7.02
C PHE A 116 5.21 -2.15 7.31
N LEU A 117 5.89 -1.71 6.27
CA LEU A 117 7.18 -1.04 6.33
C LEU A 117 6.93 0.46 6.30
N LEU A 118 7.63 1.20 7.15
CA LEU A 118 7.57 2.64 7.24
C LEU A 118 8.94 3.21 6.87
N PHE A 119 9.00 3.86 5.71
CA PHE A 119 10.14 4.65 5.30
C PHE A 119 10.00 6.04 5.91
N ARG A 120 10.99 6.46 6.72
CA ARG A 120 10.94 7.74 7.44
C ARG A 120 12.17 8.60 7.18
N THR A 121 11.93 9.90 6.98
CA THR A 121 12.97 10.95 6.96
C THR A 121 13.10 11.66 8.31
N SER A 122 12.10 11.52 9.19
CA SER A 122 12.11 12.04 10.56
C SER A 122 12.44 10.96 11.60
N THR A 123 12.99 11.40 12.74
CA THR A 123 13.22 10.53 13.91
C THR A 123 11.96 10.33 14.76
N GLU A 124 10.98 11.21 14.58
CA GLU A 124 9.71 11.15 15.28
C GLU A 124 8.82 10.01 14.73
N PHE A 125 7.71 9.74 15.42
CA PHE A 125 6.69 8.82 14.93
C PHE A 125 5.56 9.59 14.26
N PRO A 126 4.87 9.01 13.26
CA PRO A 126 3.79 9.68 12.58
C PRO A 126 2.65 10.00 13.56
N ALA A 127 2.12 11.22 13.48
CA ALA A 127 1.01 11.67 14.32
C ALA A 127 -0.27 10.84 14.10
N ASN A 128 -0.47 10.32 12.88
CA ASN A 128 -1.55 9.41 12.54
C ASN A 128 -1.04 7.99 12.28
N PRO A 129 -1.21 7.06 13.23
CA PRO A 129 -0.70 5.70 13.13
C PRO A 129 -1.61 4.72 12.37
N MET A 130 -2.52 5.19 11.50
CA MET A 130 -3.39 4.28 10.74
C MET A 130 -2.70 3.72 9.49
N PHE A 131 -2.05 2.57 9.64
CA PHE A 131 -1.43 1.81 8.56
C PHE A 131 -2.45 0.87 7.91
N MET A 132 -3.23 1.39 6.97
CA MET A 132 -4.26 0.60 6.26
C MET A 132 -3.86 0.23 4.83
N PHE A 133 -3.04 1.05 4.17
CA PHE A 133 -2.64 0.88 2.78
C PHE A 133 -1.20 1.34 2.57
N SER A 134 -0.59 0.91 1.47
CA SER A 134 0.68 1.46 1.00
C SER A 134 0.45 2.90 0.51
N ALA A 135 0.78 3.90 1.32
CA ALA A 135 0.47 5.30 1.05
C ALA A 135 1.38 6.26 1.83
N PRO A 136 1.40 7.56 1.48
CA PRO A 136 2.00 8.58 2.32
C PRO A 136 1.15 8.76 3.59
N ILE A 137 1.78 8.70 4.76
CA ILE A 137 1.09 8.96 6.03
C ILE A 137 1.20 10.44 6.41
N ASP A 138 2.31 11.09 6.03
CA ASP A 138 2.54 12.52 6.22
C ASP A 138 3.60 13.04 5.21
N GLU A 139 4.21 14.20 5.48
CA GLU A 139 5.37 14.75 4.76
C GLU A 139 6.64 13.91 4.93
N ASP A 140 6.82 13.22 6.06
CA ASP A 140 8.06 12.48 6.36
C ASP A 140 7.99 10.97 6.12
N TYR A 141 6.79 10.44 5.87
CA TYR A 141 6.55 9.00 5.87
C TYR A 141 5.94 8.45 4.58
N ILE A 142 6.43 7.30 4.11
CA ILE A 142 5.72 6.42 3.16
C ILE A 142 5.56 5.05 3.83
N SER A 143 4.33 4.56 3.93
CA SER A 143 4.07 3.18 4.34
C SER A 143 3.94 2.28 3.12
N VAL A 144 4.46 1.06 3.22
CA VAL A 144 4.35 0.03 2.18
C VAL A 144 4.09 -1.30 2.84
N GLN A 145 3.07 -2.04 2.38
CA GLN A 145 2.87 -3.40 2.88
C GLN A 145 4.08 -4.26 2.54
N CYS A 146 4.59 -4.99 3.52
CA CYS A 146 5.79 -5.80 3.38
C CYS A 146 5.56 -6.94 2.38
N ARG A 147 6.46 -7.04 1.40
CA ARG A 147 6.58 -8.17 0.47
C ARG A 147 8.05 -8.57 0.38
N LYS A 148 8.31 -9.82 0.00
CA LYS A 148 9.69 -10.35 -0.09
C LYS A 148 10.54 -9.49 -1.02
N GLU A 149 9.99 -9.10 -2.17
CA GLU A 149 10.67 -8.28 -3.17
C GLU A 149 11.00 -6.87 -2.65
N VAL A 150 10.16 -6.32 -1.77
CA VAL A 150 10.44 -5.02 -1.13
C VAL A 150 11.65 -5.12 -0.21
N ILE A 151 11.72 -6.18 0.61
CA ILE A 151 12.87 -6.43 1.49
C ILE A 151 14.15 -6.61 0.67
N GLU A 152 14.10 -7.38 -0.41
CA GLU A 152 15.24 -7.58 -1.32
C GLU A 152 15.75 -6.24 -1.88
N LYS A 153 14.84 -5.34 -2.25
CA LYS A 153 15.19 -4.01 -2.76
C LYS A 153 15.80 -3.11 -1.70
N ILE A 154 15.27 -3.11 -0.48
CA ILE A 154 15.86 -2.35 0.64
C ILE A 154 17.26 -2.86 0.94
N ASN A 155 17.45 -4.17 1.03
CA ASN A 155 18.77 -4.75 1.26
C ASN A 155 19.76 -4.42 0.13
N GLN A 156 19.29 -4.34 -1.11
CA GLN A 156 20.10 -3.99 -2.26
C GLN A 156 20.53 -2.52 -2.26
N TYR A 157 19.62 -1.60 -1.93
CA TYR A 157 19.82 -0.16 -2.18
C TYR A 157 20.06 0.69 -0.94
N TYR A 158 19.73 0.19 0.26
CA TYR A 158 19.82 0.96 1.50
C TYR A 158 20.88 0.40 2.48
N TYR A 159 20.92 -0.92 2.65
CA TYR A 159 21.91 -1.54 3.57
C TYR A 159 23.24 -1.90 2.92
N ARG A 160 23.31 -1.88 1.57
CA ARG A 160 24.54 -2.18 0.80
C ARG A 160 25.16 -0.95 0.13
N SER A 161 24.53 0.21 0.27
CA SER A 161 25.04 1.54 -0.11
C SER A 161 25.86 2.14 1.01
#